data_AF-A0A078A5D1-F1
#
_entry.id   AF-A0A078A5D1-F1
#
_cell.length_a   1.000
_cell.length_b   1.000
_cell.length_c   1.000
_cell.angle_alpha   90.00
_cell.angle_beta   90.00
_cell.angle_gamma   90.00
#
_symmetry.space_group_name_H-M   'P 1'
#
loop_
_entity.id
_entity.type
_entity.pdbx_description
1 polymer ?
#
loop_
_entity_poly.entity_id
_entity_poly.type
_entity_poly.pdbx_seq_one_letter_code
_entity_poly.pdbx_strand_id
1 'polypeptide(L)'
;MNNIVSDEYRWVALVASLIGFHLTITGFVAGGKRKATFTPEIISQVQDEHEKFFPGTQINKEGYPDMGNGRYSQKLSYKDWYNFNNAQRAHYNYLECATVVITWLLIAGVKYEWYAVGFGSAFLLGRLMYAFGYAAKGPQGRVIGFLISLLASLALCVLAILSSLRLANVY
;
A
#
# COMPACT_ATOMS: atom_id res chain seq x y z
N MET A 1 -35.02 16.37 -8.85
CA MET A 1 -34.40 15.70 -7.69
C MET A 1 -33.11 16.43 -7.39
N ASN A 2 -32.90 16.96 -6.18
CA ASN A 2 -31.61 17.53 -5.80
C ASN A 2 -30.63 16.35 -5.63
N ASN A 3 -29.67 16.23 -6.55
CA ASN A 3 -28.67 15.17 -6.45
C ASN A 3 -27.82 15.42 -5.20
N ILE A 4 -27.74 14.41 -4.33
CA ILE A 4 -26.90 14.43 -3.12
C ILE A 4 -25.42 14.56 -3.49
N VAL A 5 -25.06 14.01 -4.66
CA VAL A 5 -23.72 13.98 -5.24
C VAL A 5 -23.70 14.88 -6.47
N SER A 6 -22.77 15.83 -6.52
CA SER A 6 -22.61 16.70 -7.69
C SER A 6 -21.88 15.99 -8.84
N ASP A 7 -21.99 16.53 -10.06
CA ASP A 7 -21.26 16.03 -11.22
C ASP A 7 -19.73 16.04 -11.01
N GLU A 8 -19.22 16.91 -10.13
CA GLU A 8 -17.79 17.01 -9.82
C GLU A 8 -17.26 15.84 -8.99
N TYR A 9 -18.14 15.03 -8.39
CA TYR A 9 -17.74 13.81 -7.68
C TYR A 9 -17.03 12.79 -8.58
N ARG A 10 -17.20 12.87 -9.91
CA ARG A 10 -16.41 12.09 -10.89
C ARG A 10 -14.90 12.19 -10.65
N TRP A 11 -14.42 13.35 -10.19
CA TRP A 11 -12.99 13.57 -9.90
C TRP A 11 -12.57 12.90 -8.60
N VAL A 12 -13.44 12.86 -7.59
CA VAL A 12 -13.20 12.11 -6.35
C VAL A 12 -13.05 10.62 -6.67
N ALA A 13 -13.97 10.09 -7.49
CA ALA A 13 -13.93 8.70 -7.94
C ALA A 13 -12.68 8.38 -8.77
N LEU A 14 -12.25 9.31 -9.64
CA LEU A 14 -11.00 9.17 -10.40
C LEU A 14 -9.80 9.08 -9.45
N VAL A 15 -9.67 9.99 -8.48
CA VAL A 15 -8.55 9.99 -7.53
C VAL A 15 -8.55 8.72 -6.68
N ALA A 16 -9.71 8.27 -6.21
CA ALA A 16 -9.83 7.00 -5.48
C ALA A 16 -9.36 5.81 -6.32
N SER A 17 -9.76 5.78 -7.60
CA SER A 17 -9.35 4.75 -8.56
C SER A 17 -7.84 4.77 -8.81
N LEU A 18 -7.24 5.96 -8.94
CA LEU A 18 -5.79 6.11 -9.12
C LEU A 18 -5.00 5.65 -7.90
N ILE A 19 -5.50 5.89 -6.68
CA ILE A 19 -4.89 5.36 -5.45
C ILE A 19 -4.93 3.83 -5.46
N GLY A 20 -6.07 3.22 -5.80
CA GLY A 20 -6.20 1.76 -5.92
C GLY A 20 -5.29 1.16 -7.00
N PHE A 21 -5.21 1.81 -8.17
CA PHE A 21 -4.31 1.41 -9.24
C PHE A 21 -2.85 1.46 -8.80
N HIS A 22 -2.42 2.56 -8.18
CA HIS A 22 -1.04 2.71 -7.71
C HIS A 22 -0.67 1.72 -6.58
N LEU A 23 -1.61 1.41 -5.68
CA LEU A 23 -1.44 0.33 -4.68
C LEU A 23 -1.21 -1.02 -5.37
N THR A 24 -2.00 -1.33 -6.39
CA THR A 24 -1.86 -2.58 -7.17
C THR A 24 -0.47 -2.68 -7.82
N ILE A 25 0.00 -1.60 -8.44
CA ILE A 25 1.37 -1.53 -9.00
C ILE A 25 2.43 -1.75 -7.92
N THR A 26 2.27 -1.14 -6.74
CA THR A 26 3.20 -1.35 -5.61
C THR A 26 3.24 -2.82 -5.18
N GLY A 27 2.09 -3.51 -5.20
CA GLY A 27 2.00 -4.95 -4.95
C GLY A 27 2.76 -5.79 -5.97
N PHE A 28 2.62 -5.48 -7.27
CA PHE A 28 3.40 -6.14 -8.32
C PHE A 28 4.90 -5.92 -8.17
N VAL A 29 5.34 -4.72 -7.78
CA VAL A 29 6.76 -4.44 -7.50
C VAL A 29 7.27 -5.30 -6.33
N ALA A 30 6.51 -5.41 -5.24
CA ALA A 30 6.87 -6.25 -4.11
C ALA A 30 6.89 -7.76 -4.47
N GLY A 31 5.97 -8.21 -5.31
CA GLY A 31 5.94 -9.56 -5.87
C GLY A 31 7.13 -9.84 -6.81
N GLY A 32 7.52 -8.87 -7.64
CA GLY A 32 8.72 -8.97 -8.47
C GLY A 32 9.98 -9.11 -7.62
N LYS A 33 10.09 -8.35 -6.53
CA LYS A 33 11.19 -8.49 -5.56
C LYS A 33 11.17 -9.85 -4.85
N ARG A 34 10.00 -10.36 -4.47
CA ARG A 34 9.84 -11.73 -3.93
C ARG A 34 10.45 -12.76 -4.88
N LYS A 35 10.03 -12.75 -6.15
CA LYS A 35 10.49 -13.71 -7.16
C LYS A 35 12.00 -13.62 -7.42
N ALA A 36 12.57 -12.41 -7.31
CA ALA A 36 14.01 -12.21 -7.46
C ALA A 36 14.81 -12.68 -6.22
N THR A 37 14.19 -12.68 -5.04
CA THR A 37 14.84 -13.05 -3.77
C THR A 37 14.75 -14.54 -3.47
N PHE A 38 13.59 -15.17 -3.65
CA PHE A 38 13.42 -16.61 -3.41
C PHE A 38 13.73 -17.38 -4.68
N THR A 39 15.02 -17.61 -4.94
CA THR A 39 15.46 -18.39 -6.09
C THR A 39 15.26 -19.90 -5.85
N PRO A 40 15.16 -20.72 -6.91
CA PRO A 40 15.04 -22.17 -6.78
C PRO A 40 16.16 -22.80 -5.93
N GLU A 41 17.37 -22.23 -5.96
CA GLU A 41 18.52 -22.68 -5.19
C GLU A 41 18.36 -22.43 -3.68
N ILE A 42 17.66 -21.36 -3.30
CA ILE A 42 17.35 -21.09 -1.89
C ILE A 42 16.22 -22.02 -1.42
N ILE A 43 15.22 -22.23 -2.27
CA ILE A 43 14.08 -23.10 -1.94
C ILE A 43 14.52 -24.56 -1.81
N SER A 44 15.43 -25.05 -2.65
CA SER A 44 15.94 -26.43 -2.54
C SER A 44 16.65 -26.69 -1.21
N GLN A 45 17.35 -25.68 -0.65
CA GLN A 45 18.05 -25.82 0.64
C GLN A 45 17.12 -26.06 1.84
N VAL A 46 15.83 -25.74 1.70
CA VAL A 46 14.82 -25.90 2.77
C VAL A 46 13.79 -26.98 2.43
N GLN A 47 13.83 -27.53 1.20
CA GLN A 47 12.89 -28.55 0.73
C GLN A 47 13.00 -29.84 1.54
N ASP A 48 14.21 -30.29 1.86
CA ASP A 48 14.44 -31.51 2.67
C ASP A 48 13.85 -31.38 4.08
N GLU A 49 13.90 -30.17 4.68
CA GLU A 49 13.26 -29.93 5.98
C GLU A 49 11.74 -29.93 5.85
N HIS A 50 11.20 -29.34 4.78
CA HIS A 50 9.76 -29.34 4.52
C HIS A 50 9.21 -30.76 4.33
N GLU A 51 9.87 -31.59 3.54
CA GLU A 51 9.43 -32.96 3.24
C GLU A 51 9.39 -33.85 4.49
N LYS A 52 10.24 -33.60 5.49
CA LYS A 52 10.20 -34.32 6.78
C LYS A 52 8.88 -34.12 7.53
N PHE A 53 8.30 -32.93 7.44
CA PHE A 53 7.04 -32.59 8.12
C PHE A 53 5.82 -32.71 7.20
N PHE A 54 6.03 -32.58 5.89
CA PHE A 54 5.00 -32.65 4.86
C PHE A 54 5.46 -33.56 3.71
N PRO A 55 5.35 -34.89 3.86
CA PRO A 55 5.81 -35.83 2.86
C PRO A 55 5.05 -35.68 1.53
N GLY A 56 5.78 -35.69 0.41
CA GLY A 56 5.20 -35.62 -0.93
C GLY A 56 4.76 -34.22 -1.39
N THR A 57 5.03 -33.16 -0.61
CA THR A 57 4.70 -31.78 -0.99
C THR A 57 5.94 -30.96 -1.36
N GLN A 58 5.75 -29.95 -2.21
CA GLN A 58 6.81 -29.04 -2.63
C GLN A 58 6.56 -27.63 -2.08
N ILE A 59 7.65 -26.97 -1.68
CA ILE A 59 7.59 -25.56 -1.30
C ILE A 59 7.23 -24.72 -2.53
N ASN A 60 6.43 -23.69 -2.31
CA ASN A 60 6.11 -22.72 -3.34
C ASN A 60 7.38 -22.03 -3.86
N LYS A 61 7.53 -21.94 -5.19
CA LYS A 61 8.72 -21.36 -5.85
C LYS A 61 9.01 -19.90 -5.47
N GLU A 62 8.01 -19.16 -5.00
CA GLU A 62 8.12 -17.78 -4.57
C GLU A 62 8.32 -17.65 -3.04
N GLY A 63 8.57 -18.77 -2.35
CA GLY A 63 8.87 -18.81 -0.93
C GLY A 63 7.67 -18.55 -0.03
N TYR A 64 6.44 -18.72 -0.50
CA TYR A 64 5.27 -18.67 0.38
C TYR A 64 5.27 -19.84 1.38
N PRO A 65 4.83 -19.63 2.63
CA PRO A 65 4.19 -18.43 3.19
C PRO A 65 5.16 -17.40 3.82
N ASP A 66 6.46 -17.49 3.57
CA ASP A 66 7.46 -16.63 4.21
C ASP A 66 7.32 -15.15 3.78
N MET A 67 7.26 -14.26 4.78
CA MET A 67 7.10 -12.81 4.61
C MET A 67 8.35 -12.01 4.99
N GLY A 68 9.52 -12.64 5.00
CA GLY A 68 10.81 -11.96 5.19
C GLY A 68 11.45 -12.19 6.55
N ASN A 69 10.75 -12.87 7.45
CA ASN A 69 11.24 -13.23 8.79
C ASN A 69 10.98 -14.71 9.11
N GLY A 70 10.62 -15.53 8.13
CA GLY A 70 10.36 -16.96 8.32
C GLY A 70 11.61 -17.83 8.11
N ARG A 71 11.38 -19.15 8.07
CA ARG A 71 12.43 -20.18 7.94
C ARG A 71 13.19 -20.09 6.63
N TYR A 72 12.52 -19.76 5.53
CA TYR A 72 13.14 -19.71 4.21
C TYR A 72 14.03 -18.46 4.09
N SER A 73 13.59 -17.36 4.72
CA SER A 73 14.34 -16.11 4.78
C SER A 73 15.69 -16.22 5.49
N GLN A 74 15.89 -17.23 6.37
CA GLN A 74 17.17 -17.46 7.04
C GLN A 74 18.30 -17.88 6.09
N LYS A 75 17.97 -18.38 4.90
CA LYS A 75 18.94 -18.75 3.86
C LYS A 75 19.31 -17.57 2.95
N LEU A 76 18.66 -16.43 3.09
CA LEU A 76 18.92 -15.26 2.25
C LEU A 76 20.20 -14.56 2.67
N SER A 77 20.87 -13.96 1.68
CA SER A 77 21.92 -12.98 1.98
C SER A 77 21.32 -11.78 2.72
N TYR A 78 22.10 -11.10 3.56
CA TYR A 78 21.64 -9.90 4.26
C TYR A 78 21.08 -8.85 3.29
N LYS A 79 21.73 -8.69 2.13
CA LYS A 79 21.32 -7.74 1.10
C LYS A 79 19.94 -8.10 0.51
N ASP A 80 19.72 -9.36 0.17
CA ASP A 80 18.46 -9.80 -0.44
C ASP A 80 17.32 -9.81 0.57
N TRP A 81 17.59 -10.29 1.78
CA TRP A 81 16.69 -10.18 2.92
C TRP A 81 16.26 -8.73 3.16
N TYR A 82 17.22 -7.81 3.23
CA TYR A 82 16.96 -6.40 3.50
C TYR A 82 16.12 -5.75 2.39
N ASN A 83 16.49 -5.98 1.13
CA ASN A 83 15.77 -5.42 -0.02
C ASN A 83 14.35 -5.97 -0.16
N PHE A 84 14.18 -7.27 0.06
CA PHE A 84 12.87 -7.92 0.04
C PHE A 84 11.96 -7.39 1.14
N ASN A 85 12.45 -7.35 2.39
CA ASN A 85 11.67 -6.85 3.53
C ASN A 85 11.29 -5.37 3.35
N ASN A 86 12.19 -4.56 2.80
CA ASN A 86 11.91 -3.17 2.48
C ASN A 86 10.78 -3.02 1.44
N ALA A 87 10.82 -3.81 0.36
CA ALA A 87 9.78 -3.79 -0.66
C ALA A 87 8.42 -4.26 -0.10
N GLN A 88 8.42 -5.35 0.69
CA GLN A 88 7.23 -5.83 1.39
C GLN A 88 6.68 -4.77 2.35
N ARG A 89 7.53 -4.12 3.14
CA ARG A 89 7.11 -3.09 4.09
C ARG A 89 6.50 -1.88 3.40
N ALA A 90 7.07 -1.45 2.28
CA ALA A 90 6.53 -0.34 1.50
C ALA A 90 5.12 -0.65 0.98
N HIS A 91 4.90 -1.87 0.47
CA HIS A 91 3.59 -2.32 0.02
C HIS A 91 2.58 -2.45 1.17
N TYR A 92 2.94 -3.14 2.26
CA TYR A 92 2.02 -3.31 3.38
C TYR A 92 1.65 -2.01 4.07
N ASN A 93 2.62 -1.11 4.23
CA ASN A 93 2.29 0.22 4.74
C ASN A 93 1.28 0.95 3.85
N TYR A 94 1.37 0.76 2.54
CA TYR A 94 0.39 1.34 1.63
C TYR A 94 -0.98 0.70 1.84
N LEU A 95 -1.04 -0.64 1.86
CA LEU A 95 -2.28 -1.39 2.00
C LEU A 95 -3.03 -1.00 3.29
N GLU A 96 -2.31 -0.88 4.40
CA GLU A 96 -2.81 -0.41 5.71
C GLU A 96 -3.45 0.98 5.61
N CYS A 97 -2.80 1.92 4.90
CA CYS A 97 -3.28 3.29 4.79
C CYS A 97 -4.36 3.49 3.71
N ALA A 98 -4.25 2.82 2.58
CA ALA A 98 -5.07 3.06 1.39
C ALA A 98 -6.55 2.78 1.66
N THR A 99 -6.86 1.70 2.37
CA THR A 99 -8.23 1.33 2.75
C THR A 99 -8.92 2.47 3.51
N VAL A 100 -8.22 3.02 4.50
CA VAL A 100 -8.74 4.09 5.36
C VAL A 100 -8.85 5.40 4.58
N VAL A 101 -7.83 5.75 3.79
CA VAL A 101 -7.80 7.00 3.03
C VAL A 101 -8.82 7.02 1.89
N ILE A 102 -9.00 5.92 1.17
CA ILE A 102 -10.04 5.82 0.14
C ILE A 102 -11.43 6.00 0.78
N THR A 103 -11.65 5.40 1.96
CA THR A 103 -12.91 5.57 2.70
C THR A 103 -13.16 7.03 3.03
N TRP A 104 -12.18 7.72 3.62
CA TRP A 104 -12.31 9.15 3.93
C TRP A 104 -12.46 10.02 2.68
N LEU A 105 -11.71 9.74 1.61
CA LEU A 105 -11.79 10.46 0.33
C LEU A 105 -13.22 10.42 -0.24
N LEU A 106 -13.80 9.22 -0.30
CA LEU A 106 -15.14 9.02 -0.87
C LEU A 106 -16.22 9.73 -0.03
N ILE A 107 -16.11 9.70 1.30
CA ILE A 107 -17.08 10.36 2.21
C ILE A 107 -16.90 11.88 2.17
N ALA A 108 -15.66 12.38 2.28
CA ALA A 108 -15.33 13.81 2.20
C ALA A 108 -15.85 14.42 0.90
N GLY A 109 -15.66 13.70 -0.22
CA GLY A 109 -16.07 14.15 -1.54
C GLY A 109 -17.57 14.41 -1.70
N VAL A 110 -18.44 13.85 -0.84
CA VAL A 110 -19.91 14.04 -0.99
C VAL A 110 -20.34 15.50 -0.76
N LYS A 111 -19.61 16.26 0.05
CA LYS A 111 -19.90 17.68 0.34
C LYS A 111 -18.73 18.62 0.07
N TYR A 112 -17.53 18.08 -0.11
CA TYR A 112 -16.28 18.82 -0.23
C TYR A 112 -15.44 18.28 -1.38
N GLU A 113 -16.03 18.15 -2.58
CA GLU A 113 -15.47 17.51 -3.78
C GLU A 113 -14.04 17.97 -4.07
N TRP A 114 -13.84 19.28 -4.30
CA TRP A 114 -12.54 19.81 -4.72
C TRP A 114 -11.48 19.74 -3.63
N TYR A 115 -11.87 19.88 -2.35
CA TYR A 115 -10.95 19.67 -1.24
C TYR A 115 -10.53 18.20 -1.14
N ALA A 116 -11.48 17.28 -1.29
CA ALA A 116 -11.24 15.85 -1.30
C ALA A 116 -10.32 15.45 -2.47
N VAL A 117 -10.55 15.97 -3.68
CA VAL A 117 -9.68 15.80 -4.85
C VAL A 117 -8.27 16.30 -4.57
N GLY A 118 -8.13 17.50 -4.00
CA GLY A 118 -6.84 18.10 -3.66
C GLY A 118 -6.04 17.25 -2.69
N PHE A 119 -6.63 16.90 -1.53
CA PHE A 119 -5.95 16.10 -0.52
C PHE A 119 -5.74 14.64 -0.96
N GLY A 120 -6.70 14.03 -1.68
CA GLY A 120 -6.52 12.69 -2.26
C GLY A 120 -5.36 12.64 -3.26
N SER A 121 -5.21 13.68 -4.09
CA SER A 121 -4.09 13.80 -5.04
C SER A 121 -2.77 14.04 -4.32
N ALA A 122 -2.75 14.88 -3.27
CA ALA A 122 -1.57 15.08 -2.42
C ALA A 122 -1.15 13.78 -1.73
N PHE A 123 -2.10 12.99 -1.23
CA PHE A 123 -1.83 11.67 -0.68
C PHE A 123 -1.19 10.75 -1.72
N LEU A 124 -1.76 10.66 -2.93
CA LEU A 124 -1.20 9.85 -4.02
C LEU A 124 0.23 10.28 -4.38
N LEU A 125 0.49 11.59 -4.47
CA LEU A 125 1.84 12.13 -4.71
C LEU A 125 2.80 11.76 -3.58
N GLY A 126 2.36 11.88 -2.33
CA GLY A 126 3.11 11.43 -1.16
C GLY A 126 3.49 9.96 -1.24
N ARG A 127 2.59 9.09 -1.73
CA ARG A 127 2.85 7.65 -1.93
C ARG A 127 3.84 7.38 -3.06
N LEU A 128 3.80 8.13 -4.16
CA LEU A 128 4.80 8.07 -5.22
C LEU A 128 6.19 8.44 -4.68
N MET A 129 6.29 9.58 -3.98
CA MET A 129 7.54 10.03 -3.36
C MET A 129 8.04 9.03 -2.31
N TYR A 130 7.15 8.43 -1.54
CA TYR A 130 7.48 7.38 -0.58
C TYR A 130 8.11 6.18 -1.29
N ALA A 131 7.49 5.68 -2.36
CA ALA A 131 7.97 4.52 -3.11
C ALA A 131 9.34 4.78 -3.76
N PHE A 132 9.50 5.91 -4.47
CA PHE A 132 10.78 6.29 -5.08
C PHE A 132 11.88 6.52 -4.05
N GLY A 133 11.54 7.21 -2.94
CA GLY A 133 12.47 7.44 -1.84
C GLY A 133 12.95 6.13 -1.21
N TYR A 134 12.04 5.19 -1.00
CA TYR A 134 12.37 3.86 -0.47
C TYR A 134 13.30 3.09 -1.41
N ALA A 135 13.01 3.12 -2.72
CA ALA A 135 13.82 2.44 -3.72
C ALA A 135 15.24 3.03 -3.81
N ALA A 136 15.39 4.34 -3.64
CA ALA A 136 16.68 5.02 -3.77
C ALA A 136 17.55 4.99 -2.50
N LYS A 137 16.94 5.14 -1.31
CA LYS A 137 17.67 5.36 -0.04
C LYS A 137 17.21 4.45 1.10
N GLY A 138 16.44 3.41 0.80
CA GLY A 138 15.86 2.54 1.81
C GLY A 138 14.93 3.29 2.78
N PRO A 139 14.83 2.85 4.04
CA PRO A 139 13.86 3.37 5.01
C PRO A 139 13.95 4.88 5.29
N GLN A 140 15.12 5.51 5.12
CA GLN A 140 15.29 6.94 5.35
C GLN A 140 14.71 7.80 4.22
N GLY A 141 14.69 7.29 2.98
CA GLY A 141 14.19 8.04 1.82
C GLY A 141 12.67 8.26 1.84
N ARG A 142 11.93 7.52 2.67
CA ARG A 142 10.46 7.55 2.71
C ARG A 142 9.87 8.77 3.42
N VAL A 143 10.67 9.51 4.20
CA VAL A 143 10.18 10.47 5.22
C VAL A 143 9.34 11.59 4.59
N ILE A 144 9.79 12.19 3.49
CA ILE A 144 9.06 13.30 2.85
C ILE A 144 7.70 12.80 2.32
N GLY A 145 7.70 11.67 1.60
CA GLY A 145 6.47 11.06 1.09
C GLY A 145 5.51 10.64 2.21
N PHE A 146 6.06 10.18 3.34
CA PHE A 146 5.28 9.86 4.54
C PHE A 146 4.58 11.09 5.11
N LEU A 147 5.30 12.20 5.31
CA LEU A 147 4.72 13.43 5.88
C LEU A 147 3.61 14.00 5.00
N ILE A 148 3.82 14.06 3.69
CA ILE A 148 2.80 14.51 2.73
C ILE A 148 1.56 13.61 2.81
N SER A 149 1.77 12.29 2.79
CA SER A 149 0.66 11.32 2.86
C SER A 149 -0.11 11.44 4.18
N LEU A 150 0.59 11.63 5.30
CA LEU A 150 -0.02 11.75 6.63
C LEU A 150 -0.86 13.01 6.76
N LEU A 151 -0.34 14.17 6.35
CA LEU A 151 -1.07 15.42 6.45
C LEU A 151 -2.31 15.43 5.55
N ALA A 152 -2.18 14.88 4.34
CA ALA A 152 -3.29 14.71 3.42
C ALA A 152 -4.37 13.76 3.97
N SER A 153 -3.98 12.64 4.58
CA SER A 153 -4.93 11.68 5.15
C SER A 153 -5.67 12.26 6.36
N LEU A 154 -5.00 13.02 7.23
CA LEU A 154 -5.63 13.70 8.36
C LEU A 154 -6.64 14.75 7.89
N ALA A 155 -6.31 15.53 6.86
CA ALA A 155 -7.25 16.49 6.26
C ALA A 155 -8.49 15.78 5.70
N LEU A 156 -8.32 14.66 4.98
CA LEU A 156 -9.43 13.85 4.49
C LEU A 156 -10.29 13.29 5.61
N CYS A 157 -9.69 12.83 6.71
CA CYS A 157 -10.42 12.34 7.88
C CYS A 157 -11.35 13.43 8.45
N VAL A 158 -10.83 14.64 8.65
CA VAL A 158 -11.62 15.78 9.13
C VAL A 158 -12.75 16.10 8.15
N LEU A 159 -12.45 16.19 6.85
CA LEU A 159 -13.47 16.48 5.83
C LEU A 159 -14.54 15.38 5.74
N ALA A 160 -14.19 14.12 5.96
CA ALA A 160 -15.15 13.02 5.96
C ALA A 160 -16.15 13.13 7.13
N ILE A 161 -15.66 13.49 8.32
CA ILE A 161 -16.50 13.73 9.48
C ILE A 161 -17.43 14.92 9.23
N LEU A 162 -16.89 16.05 8.76
CA LEU A 162 -17.66 17.24 8.42
C LEU A 162 -18.72 16.95 7.34
N SER A 163 -18.35 16.21 6.29
CA SER A 163 -19.26 15.83 5.21
C SER A 163 -20.45 15.03 5.74
N SER A 164 -20.18 14.10 6.67
CA SER A 164 -21.20 13.28 7.33
C SER A 164 -22.13 14.12 8.22
N LEU A 165 -21.59 15.07 8.99
CA LEU A 165 -22.39 15.97 9.84
C LEU A 165 -23.29 16.89 9.01
N ARG A 166 -22.78 17.39 7.89
CA ARG A 166 -23.55 18.21 6.95
C ARG A 166 -24.65 17.40 6.26
N LEU A 167 -24.40 16.14 5.92
CA LEU A 167 -25.43 15.22 5.41
C LEU A 167 -26.53 14.96 6.44
N ALA A 168 -26.19 14.95 7.73
CA ALA A 168 -27.14 14.82 8.84
C ALA A 168 -27.82 16.14 9.22
N ASN A 169 -27.57 17.25 8.50
CA ASN A 169 -28.10 18.59 8.78
C ASN A 169 -27.76 19.10 10.20
N VAL A 170 -26.59 18.72 10.73
CA VAL A 170 -26.10 19.27 12.01
C VAL A 170 -25.69 20.74 11.85
N TYR A 171 -25.27 21.15 10.65
CA TYR A 171 -24.99 22.52 10.26
C TYR A 171 -25.13 22.70 8.73
#